data_AF-Q5WK64-F1
#
_entry.id   AF-Q5WK64-F1
#
_cell.length_a   1.000
_cell.length_b   1.000
_cell.length_c   1.000
_cell.angle_alpha   90.00
_cell.angle_beta   90.00
_cell.angle_gamma   90.00
#
_symmetry.space_group_name_H-M   'P 1'
#
loop_
_entity.id
_entity.type
_entity.pdbx_description
1 polymer ?
#
loop_
_entity_poly.entity_id
_entity_poly.type
_entity_poly.pdbx_seq_one_letter_code
_entity_poly.pdbx_strand_id
1 'polypeptide(L)'
;MNRTNDIMRKISYGDGALRMTKWKWRVLVTIMVVGVGVLVFWYLQYQEKERQQMHAEESELKMYATTADILRMEIDYSDYEQRGNVKDIVLTPTEETEHTMERWKAVSEAFPTIEFPQKEVGEGNWIKVYEEITKSIGEMRSVPLVLSNGEEVAERKAFICMYIMEI
;
A
#
# COMPACT_ATOMS: atom_id res chain seq x y z
N MET A 1 54.40 -45.95 37.21
CA MET A 1 52.92 -45.96 37.28
C MET A 1 52.47 -44.66 37.95
N ASN A 2 51.31 -44.10 37.56
CA ASN A 2 50.67 -42.84 38.03
C ASN A 2 50.90 -41.55 37.23
N ARG A 3 50.79 -41.60 35.88
CA ARG A 3 50.53 -40.41 35.04
C ARG A 3 49.04 -40.04 34.91
N THR A 4 48.15 -40.87 35.45
CA THR A 4 46.69 -40.71 35.40
C THR A 4 46.13 -39.83 36.52
N ASN A 5 46.86 -39.65 37.62
CA ASN A 5 46.36 -38.91 38.77
C ASN A 5 46.51 -37.38 38.63
N ASP A 6 47.35 -36.90 37.71
CA ASP A 6 47.56 -35.46 37.52
C ASP A 6 46.54 -34.84 36.53
N ILE A 7 46.06 -35.64 35.56
CA ILE A 7 45.01 -35.22 34.62
C ILE A 7 43.64 -35.15 35.32
N MET A 8 43.37 -36.06 36.26
CA MET A 8 42.14 -35.99 37.08
C MET A 8 42.07 -34.76 37.99
N ARG A 9 43.19 -34.15 38.36
CA ARG A 9 43.19 -32.96 39.22
C ARG A 9 42.83 -31.67 38.48
N LYS A 10 43.04 -31.62 37.15
CA LYS A 10 42.67 -30.46 36.31
C LYS A 10 41.21 -30.44 35.87
N ILE A 11 40.52 -31.58 35.85
CA ILE A 11 39.07 -31.61 35.57
C ILE A 11 38.27 -31.05 36.76
N SER A 12 38.85 -31.07 37.96
CA SER A 12 38.26 -30.45 39.16
C SER A 12 38.48 -28.92 39.26
N TYR A 13 39.00 -28.27 38.22
CA TYR A 13 39.12 -26.81 38.11
C TYR A 13 38.14 -26.21 37.07
N GLY A 14 37.05 -26.91 36.78
CA GLY A 14 35.94 -26.42 35.96
C GLY A 14 34.77 -25.80 36.75
N ASP A 15 34.84 -25.75 38.08
CA ASP A 15 33.74 -25.30 38.96
C ASP A 15 33.98 -23.92 39.58
N GLY A 16 34.89 -23.13 39.02
CA GLY A 16 35.16 -21.75 39.42
C GLY A 16 34.18 -20.72 38.84
N ALA A 17 33.40 -21.08 37.81
CA ALA A 17 32.50 -20.15 37.14
C ALA A 17 31.14 -19.97 37.83
N LEU A 18 30.78 -20.81 38.82
CA LEU A 18 29.43 -20.85 39.38
C LEU A 18 29.38 -20.77 40.91
N ARG A 19 30.16 -19.86 41.50
CA ARG A 19 29.86 -19.36 42.86
C ARG A 19 29.74 -17.84 42.92
N MET A 20 29.18 -17.24 41.88
CA MET A 20 28.41 -16.02 42.11
C MET A 20 27.21 -16.41 42.99
N THR A 21 27.04 -15.72 44.12
CA THR A 21 25.90 -15.94 45.03
C THR A 21 24.63 -16.06 44.20
N LYS A 22 23.75 -17.05 44.47
CA LYS A 22 22.58 -17.39 43.62
C LYS A 22 21.77 -16.17 43.16
N TRP A 23 21.80 -15.09 43.95
CA TRP A 23 21.26 -13.78 43.64
C TRP A 23 21.94 -13.06 42.46
N LYS A 24 23.28 -13.00 42.41
CA LYS A 24 24.05 -12.40 41.31
C LYS A 24 23.81 -13.13 39.97
N TRP A 25 23.66 -14.45 40.00
CA TRP A 25 23.40 -15.24 38.80
C TRP A 25 21.98 -15.03 38.26
N ARG A 26 20.99 -14.94 39.17
CA ARG A 26 19.62 -14.54 38.80
C ARG A 26 19.59 -13.17 38.14
N VAL A 27 20.31 -12.19 38.69
CA VAL A 27 20.39 -10.83 38.13
C VAL A 27 21.00 -10.83 36.73
N LEU A 28 22.06 -11.60 36.47
CA LEU A 28 22.68 -11.67 35.15
C LEU A 28 21.77 -12.30 34.09
N VAL A 29 21.05 -13.38 34.44
CA VAL A 29 20.08 -14.00 33.52
C VAL A 29 18.94 -13.04 33.21
N THR A 30 18.44 -12.29 34.20
CA THR A 30 17.39 -11.30 33.96
C THR A 30 17.87 -10.17 33.03
N ILE A 31 19.09 -9.66 33.21
CA ILE A 31 19.66 -8.63 32.33
C ILE A 31 19.81 -9.15 30.89
N MET A 32 20.26 -10.39 30.72
CA MET A 32 20.38 -11.01 29.40
C MET A 32 19.01 -11.12 28.70
N VAL A 33 17.99 -11.61 29.40
CA VAL A 33 16.64 -11.75 28.84
C VAL A 33 16.03 -10.39 28.47
N VAL A 34 16.20 -9.39 29.34
CA VAL A 34 15.74 -8.02 29.06
C VAL A 34 16.48 -7.43 27.87
N GLY A 35 17.79 -7.61 27.78
CA GLY A 35 18.59 -7.14 26.64
C GLY A 35 18.14 -7.73 25.31
N VAL A 36 17.90 -9.05 25.27
CA VAL A 36 17.36 -9.72 24.08
C VAL A 36 15.96 -9.22 23.75
N GLY A 37 15.10 -9.03 24.75
CA GLY A 37 13.75 -8.49 24.56
C GLY A 37 13.74 -7.08 23.95
N VAL A 38 14.64 -6.20 24.40
CA VAL A 38 14.80 -4.86 23.84
C VAL A 38 15.26 -4.94 22.38
N LEU A 39 16.27 -5.77 22.07
CA LEU A 39 16.76 -5.93 20.69
C LEU A 39 15.67 -6.46 19.74
N VAL A 40 14.89 -7.45 20.18
CA VAL A 40 13.77 -7.99 19.40
C VAL A 40 12.69 -6.93 19.20
N PHE A 41 12.36 -6.16 20.24
CA PHE A 41 11.39 -5.07 20.12
C PHE A 41 11.84 -3.99 19.13
N TRP A 42 13.11 -3.57 19.19
CA TRP A 42 13.68 -2.65 18.22
C TRP A 42 13.66 -3.22 16.80
N TYR A 43 13.98 -4.50 16.62
CA TYR A 43 13.93 -5.18 15.33
C TYR A 43 12.51 -5.23 14.76
N LEU A 44 11.50 -5.54 15.57
CA LEU A 44 10.10 -5.54 15.15
C LEU A 44 9.61 -4.14 14.77
N GLN A 45 9.92 -3.13 15.58
CA GLN A 45 9.58 -1.73 15.29
C GLN A 45 10.27 -1.20 14.02
N TYR A 46 11.52 -1.59 13.79
CA TYR A 46 12.25 -1.25 12.58
C TYR A 46 11.58 -1.85 11.33
N GLN A 47 11.22 -3.14 11.39
CA GLN A 47 10.56 -3.82 10.28
C GLN A 47 9.15 -3.28 9.99
N GLU A 48 8.41 -2.87 11.02
CA GLU A 48 7.11 -2.21 10.86
C GLU A 48 7.24 -0.88 10.11
N LYS A 49 8.26 -0.07 10.41
CA LYS A 49 8.51 1.20 9.71
C LYS A 49 8.88 0.99 8.24
N GLU A 50 9.77 0.05 7.94
CA GLU A 50 10.12 -0.27 6.54
C GLU A 50 8.92 -0.80 5.77
N ARG A 51 8.11 -1.69 6.36
CA ARG A 51 6.89 -2.17 5.71
C ARG A 51 5.90 -1.04 5.43
N GLN A 52 5.72 -0.11 6.36
CA GLN A 52 4.83 1.03 6.13
C GLN A 52 5.31 1.92 4.99
N GLN A 53 6.62 2.18 4.90
CA GLN A 53 7.19 2.97 3.81
C GLN A 53 7.06 2.26 2.45
N MET A 54 7.43 0.97 2.40
CA MET A 54 7.29 0.15 1.20
C MET A 54 5.83 0.06 0.75
N HIS A 55 4.88 -0.17 1.67
CA HIS A 55 3.46 -0.22 1.34
C HIS A 55 2.91 1.13 0.89
N ALA A 56 3.38 2.24 1.46
CA ALA A 56 2.98 3.58 1.02
C ALA A 56 3.47 3.82 -0.42
N GLU A 57 4.74 3.56 -0.70
CA GLU A 57 5.33 3.69 -2.04
C GLU A 57 4.64 2.77 -3.06
N GLU A 58 4.44 1.49 -2.72
CA GLU A 58 3.70 0.53 -3.56
C GLU A 58 2.26 0.99 -3.82
N SER A 59 1.59 1.55 -2.81
CA SER A 59 0.22 2.01 -2.95
C SER A 59 0.11 3.23 -3.87
N GLU A 60 1.06 4.16 -3.78
CA GLU A 60 1.15 5.31 -4.67
C GLU A 60 1.43 4.82 -6.11
N LEU A 61 2.43 3.95 -6.29
CA LEU A 61 2.79 3.40 -7.60
C LEU A 61 1.61 2.68 -8.27
N LYS A 62 0.88 1.89 -7.47
CA LYS A 62 -0.33 1.18 -7.92
C LYS A 62 -1.42 2.16 -8.35
N MET A 63 -1.54 3.31 -7.69
CA MET A 63 -2.51 4.33 -8.06
C MET A 63 -2.19 4.91 -9.45
N TYR A 64 -0.93 5.27 -9.73
CA TYR A 64 -0.51 5.73 -11.06
C TYR A 64 -0.77 4.67 -12.13
N ALA A 65 -0.38 3.41 -11.87
CA ALA A 65 -0.63 2.32 -12.80
C ALA A 65 -2.12 2.09 -13.07
N THR A 66 -2.95 2.17 -12.03
CA THR A 66 -4.41 2.01 -12.14
C THR A 66 -5.04 3.17 -12.89
N THR A 67 -4.62 4.41 -12.61
CA THR A 67 -5.08 5.60 -13.34
C THR A 67 -4.70 5.50 -14.81
N ALA A 68 -3.47 5.10 -15.12
CA ALA A 68 -3.02 4.93 -16.49
C ALA A 68 -3.82 3.86 -17.24
N ASP A 69 -4.05 2.71 -16.62
CA ASP A 69 -4.84 1.61 -17.21
C ASP A 69 -6.28 2.05 -17.50
N ILE A 70 -6.94 2.70 -16.53
CA ILE A 70 -8.35 3.10 -16.64
C ILE A 70 -8.54 4.27 -17.60
N LEU A 71 -7.63 5.25 -17.59
CA LEU A 71 -7.69 6.42 -18.48
C LEU A 71 -6.96 6.18 -19.81
N ARG A 72 -6.43 4.97 -20.05
CA ARG A 72 -5.66 4.60 -21.24
C ARG A 72 -4.49 5.54 -21.53
N MET A 73 -3.76 5.89 -20.48
CA MET A 73 -2.62 6.79 -20.56
C MET A 73 -1.31 6.01 -20.63
N GLU A 74 -0.28 6.64 -21.18
CA GLU A 74 1.08 6.12 -21.12
C GLU A 74 1.76 6.60 -19.83
N ILE A 75 2.55 5.71 -19.21
CA ILE A 75 3.32 6.01 -18.01
C ILE A 75 4.77 6.26 -18.41
N ASP A 76 5.29 7.44 -18.09
CA ASP A 76 6.71 7.75 -18.24
C ASP A 76 7.44 7.63 -16.88
N TYR A 77 8.37 6.69 -16.81
CA TYR A 77 9.22 6.43 -15.64
C TYR A 77 10.58 7.13 -15.72
N SER A 78 10.89 7.89 -16.77
CA SER A 78 12.23 8.43 -17.03
C SER A 78 12.77 9.30 -15.89
N ASP A 79 11.91 10.11 -15.27
CA ASP A 79 12.27 10.95 -14.12
C ASP A 79 12.26 10.15 -12.80
N TYR A 80 11.36 9.17 -12.67
CA TYR A 80 11.31 8.25 -11.52
C TYR A 80 12.60 7.42 -11.40
N GLU A 81 13.12 6.87 -12.50
CA GLU A 81 14.35 6.08 -12.49
C GLU A 81 15.59 6.89 -12.06
N GLN A 82 15.58 8.22 -12.29
CA GLN A 82 16.68 9.10 -11.94
C GLN A 82 16.64 9.58 -10.48
N ARG A 83 15.45 9.90 -9.97
CA ARG A 83 15.26 10.56 -8.66
C ARG A 83 14.72 9.62 -7.59
N GLY A 84 14.16 8.46 -7.97
CA GLY A 84 13.60 7.46 -7.07
C GLY A 84 12.33 7.92 -6.35
N ASN A 85 11.61 8.91 -6.88
CA ASN A 85 10.43 9.50 -6.23
C ASN A 85 9.18 9.24 -7.08
N VAL A 86 8.18 8.57 -6.49
CA VAL A 86 6.94 8.17 -7.15
C VAL A 86 6.18 9.37 -7.76
N LYS A 87 6.34 10.57 -7.19
CA LYS A 87 5.72 11.81 -7.70
C LYS A 87 6.34 12.32 -9.00
N ASP A 88 7.48 11.78 -9.39
CA ASP A 88 8.13 12.10 -10.66
C ASP A 88 7.63 11.20 -11.81
N ILE A 89 6.67 10.29 -11.55
CA ILE A 89 5.97 9.54 -12.60
C ILE A 89 5.03 10.49 -13.35
N VAL A 90 5.18 10.56 -14.67
CA VAL A 90 4.35 11.40 -15.52
C VAL A 90 3.35 10.54 -16.27
N LEU A 91 2.07 10.94 -16.21
CA LEU A 91 0.99 10.34 -16.98
C LEU A 91 0.75 11.17 -18.24
N THR A 92 0.98 10.56 -19.40
CA THR A 92 0.83 11.24 -20.69
C THR A 92 -0.48 10.79 -21.36
N PRO A 93 -1.38 11.73 -21.70
CA PRO A 93 -2.62 11.41 -22.41
C PRO A 93 -2.30 10.83 -23.78
N THR A 94 -3.05 9.80 -24.18
CA THR A 94 -3.00 9.23 -25.53
C THR A 94 -4.28 9.57 -26.29
N GLU A 95 -4.34 9.22 -27.58
CA GLU A 95 -5.58 9.31 -28.37
C GLU A 95 -6.73 8.52 -27.73
N GLU A 96 -6.43 7.40 -27.07
CA GLU A 96 -7.44 6.60 -26.36
C GLU A 96 -7.93 7.29 -25.08
N THR A 97 -7.08 8.08 -24.43
CA THR A 97 -7.47 8.93 -23.31
C THR A 97 -8.50 9.96 -23.74
N GLU A 98 -8.30 10.62 -24.88
CA GLU A 98 -9.26 11.61 -25.41
C GLU A 98 -10.63 10.98 -25.65
N HIS A 99 -10.66 9.82 -26.32
CA HIS A 99 -11.91 9.08 -26.55
C HIS A 99 -12.59 8.66 -25.24
N THR A 100 -11.80 8.28 -24.24
CA THR A 100 -12.32 7.94 -22.90
C THR A 100 -12.92 9.17 -22.20
N MET A 101 -12.30 10.34 -22.33
CA MET A 101 -12.80 11.61 -21.78
C MET A 101 -14.07 12.10 -22.50
N GLU A 102 -14.14 11.97 -23.82
CA GLU A 102 -15.34 12.31 -24.59
C GLU A 102 -16.54 11.45 -24.19
N ARG A 103 -16.32 10.14 -24.01
CA ARG A 103 -17.36 9.23 -23.48
C ARG A 103 -17.84 9.67 -22.10
N TRP A 104 -16.91 10.00 -21.20
CA TRP A 104 -17.25 10.48 -19.86
C TRP A 104 -18.03 11.80 -19.87
N LYS A 105 -17.65 12.72 -20.75
CA LYS A 105 -18.38 13.97 -20.94
C LYS A 105 -19.81 13.70 -21.39
N ALA A 106 -20.02 12.85 -22.40
CA ALA A 106 -21.35 12.47 -22.86
C ALA A 106 -22.20 11.82 -21.75
N VAL A 107 -21.58 11.03 -20.88
CA VAL A 107 -22.26 10.43 -19.70
C VAL A 107 -22.68 11.51 -18.70
N SER A 108 -21.80 12.46 -18.40
CA SER A 108 -22.13 13.58 -17.49
C SER A 108 -23.27 14.45 -18.01
N GLU A 109 -23.35 14.65 -19.33
CA GLU A 109 -24.44 15.39 -19.98
C GLU A 109 -25.77 14.62 -19.92
N ALA A 110 -25.73 13.30 -20.08
CA ALA A 110 -26.90 12.43 -19.98
C ALA A 110 -27.40 12.24 -18.54
N PHE A 111 -26.51 12.34 -17.56
CA PHE A 111 -26.79 12.13 -16.14
C PHE A 111 -26.30 13.33 -15.31
N PRO A 112 -27.13 14.38 -15.12
CA PRO A 112 -26.75 15.63 -14.45
C PRO A 112 -26.33 15.48 -12.99
N THR A 113 -26.48 14.29 -12.40
CA THR A 113 -25.99 13.95 -11.06
C THR A 113 -24.47 13.78 -11.03
N ILE A 114 -23.83 13.63 -12.19
CA ILE A 114 -22.38 13.43 -12.34
C ILE A 114 -21.79 14.67 -12.98
N GLU A 115 -20.76 15.22 -12.36
CA GLU A 115 -20.00 16.31 -12.95
C GLU A 115 -18.76 15.76 -13.68
N PHE A 116 -18.54 16.20 -14.91
CA PHE A 116 -17.28 15.94 -15.59
C PHE A 116 -16.16 16.80 -14.97
N PRO A 117 -15.01 16.21 -14.60
CA PRO A 117 -13.92 16.93 -13.94
C PRO A 117 -13.11 17.79 -14.92
N GLN A 118 -13.77 18.77 -15.55
CA GLN A 118 -13.22 19.64 -16.59
C GLN A 118 -12.01 20.44 -16.10
N LYS A 119 -12.02 20.83 -14.82
CA LYS A 119 -10.95 21.60 -14.20
C LYS A 119 -9.69 20.77 -14.07
N GLU A 120 -9.81 19.56 -13.54
CA GLU A 120 -8.71 18.64 -13.29
C GLU A 120 -8.04 18.18 -14.60
N VAL A 121 -8.85 17.95 -15.65
CA VAL A 121 -8.37 17.70 -17.01
C VAL A 121 -7.55 18.89 -17.53
N GLY A 122 -8.04 20.12 -17.34
CA GLY A 122 -7.34 21.34 -17.75
C GLY A 122 -6.04 21.61 -16.98
N GLU A 123 -5.98 21.19 -15.72
CA GLU A 123 -4.79 21.28 -14.85
C GLU A 123 -3.79 20.13 -15.10
N GLY A 124 -4.15 19.11 -15.89
CA GLY A 124 -3.32 17.92 -16.12
C GLY A 124 -3.17 17.02 -14.89
N ASN A 125 -4.06 17.14 -13.91
CA ASN A 125 -4.03 16.35 -12.69
C ASN A 125 -4.82 15.05 -12.85
N TRP A 126 -4.23 14.11 -13.58
CA TRP A 126 -4.87 12.86 -13.99
C TRP A 126 -5.25 11.92 -12.85
N ILE A 127 -4.49 11.94 -11.74
CA ILE A 127 -4.86 11.20 -10.53
C ILE A 127 -6.19 11.72 -9.98
N LYS A 128 -6.35 13.05 -9.91
CA LYS A 128 -7.58 13.66 -9.43
C LYS A 128 -8.76 13.47 -10.40
N VAL A 129 -8.50 13.48 -11.71
CA VAL A 129 -9.52 13.10 -12.72
C VAL A 129 -10.05 11.69 -12.43
N TYR A 130 -9.16 10.74 -12.19
CA TYR A 130 -9.53 9.36 -11.86
C TYR A 130 -10.33 9.27 -10.55
N GLU A 131 -9.95 10.00 -9.51
CA GLU A 131 -10.68 10.05 -8.24
C GLU A 131 -12.11 10.57 -8.40
N GLU A 132 -12.31 11.68 -9.12
CA GLU A 132 -13.64 12.26 -9.34
C GLU A 132 -14.53 11.35 -10.20
N ILE A 133 -13.97 10.71 -11.23
CA ILE A 133 -14.68 9.72 -12.05
C ILE A 133 -15.10 8.53 -11.18
N THR A 134 -14.18 7.97 -10.39
CA THR A 134 -14.44 6.79 -9.54
C THR A 134 -15.48 7.10 -8.46
N LYS A 135 -15.40 8.28 -7.85
CA LYS A 135 -16.39 8.77 -6.89
C LYS A 135 -17.76 8.87 -7.54
N SER A 136 -17.86 9.48 -8.71
CA SER A 136 -19.10 9.60 -9.49
C SER A 136 -19.71 8.23 -9.81
N ILE A 137 -18.88 7.23 -10.15
CA ILE A 137 -19.32 5.84 -10.35
C ILE A 137 -19.87 5.23 -9.06
N GLY A 138 -19.19 5.45 -7.94
CA GLY A 138 -19.64 5.01 -6.61
C GLY A 138 -21.00 5.58 -6.26
N GLU A 139 -21.19 6.88 -6.47
CA GLU A 139 -22.46 7.57 -6.26
C GLU A 139 -23.57 6.98 -7.14
N MET A 140 -23.31 6.76 -8.43
CA MET A 140 -24.25 6.10 -9.33
C MET A 140 -24.67 4.70 -8.88
N ARG A 141 -23.74 3.90 -8.33
CA ARG A 141 -24.06 2.56 -7.77
C ARG A 141 -24.91 2.65 -6.51
N SER A 142 -24.80 3.74 -5.76
CA SER A 142 -25.47 3.91 -4.46
C SER A 142 -26.88 4.53 -4.55
N VAL A 143 -27.25 5.15 -5.68
CA VAL A 143 -28.58 5.75 -5.86
C VAL A 143 -29.61 4.65 -6.18
N PRO A 144 -30.57 4.35 -5.27
CA PRO A 144 -31.68 3.47 -5.60
C PRO A 144 -32.55 4.12 -6.70
N LEU A 145 -32.73 3.41 -7.80
CA LEU A 145 -33.62 3.84 -8.89
C LEU A 145 -35.06 3.52 -8.50
N VAL A 146 -35.76 4.51 -7.93
CA VAL A 146 -37.22 4.44 -7.78
C VAL A 146 -37.85 4.89 -9.09
N LEU A 147 -38.34 3.95 -9.89
CA LEU A 147 -39.19 4.27 -11.04
C LEU A 147 -40.56 4.76 -10.56
N SER A 148 -41.25 5.56 -11.37
CA SER A 148 -42.64 6.05 -11.16
C SER A 148 -43.68 4.96 -10.87
N ASN A 149 -43.28 3.69 -10.93
CA ASN A 149 -44.12 2.50 -10.82
C ASN A 149 -43.83 1.69 -9.54
N GLY A 150 -42.88 2.13 -8.69
CA GLY A 150 -42.55 1.47 -7.42
C GLY A 150 -41.67 0.22 -7.52
N GLU A 151 -41.11 -0.07 -8.69
CA GLU A 151 -40.21 -1.22 -8.91
C GLU A 151 -38.74 -0.79 -8.83
N GLU A 152 -37.98 -1.38 -7.90
CA GLU A 152 -36.55 -1.15 -7.73
C GLU A 152 -35.78 -1.78 -8.90
N VAL A 153 -35.19 -0.95 -9.76
CA VAL A 153 -34.30 -1.42 -10.83
C VAL A 153 -32.89 -0.93 -10.53
N ALA A 154 -32.30 -1.47 -9.46
CA ALA A 154 -30.90 -1.23 -9.11
C ALA A 154 -29.93 -1.70 -10.22
N GLU A 155 -30.33 -2.69 -11.02
CA GLU A 155 -29.45 -3.33 -12.00
C GLU A 155 -29.10 -2.45 -13.22
N ARG A 156 -30.00 -1.60 -13.73
CA ARG A 156 -29.73 -0.88 -15.01
C ARG A 156 -28.70 0.24 -14.91
N LYS A 157 -28.62 0.98 -13.79
CA LYS A 157 -27.61 2.03 -13.60
C LYS A 157 -26.21 1.45 -13.41
N ALA A 158 -26.12 0.39 -12.61
CA ALA A 158 -24.87 -0.35 -12.42
C ALA A 158 -24.38 -1.00 -13.72
N PHE A 159 -25.29 -1.52 -14.55
CA PHE A 159 -24.96 -2.15 -15.83
C PHE A 159 -24.39 -1.14 -16.84
N ILE A 160 -24.96 0.07 -16.96
CA ILE A 160 -24.43 1.12 -17.85
C ILE A 160 -23.05 1.59 -17.37
N CYS A 161 -22.86 1.81 -16.06
CA CYS A 161 -21.54 2.14 -15.49
C CYS A 161 -20.50 1.05 -15.72
N MET A 162 -20.88 -0.21 -15.57
CA MET A 162 -19.99 -1.35 -15.77
C MET A 162 -19.58 -1.47 -17.24
N TYR A 163 -20.53 -1.33 -18.17
CA TYR A 163 -20.28 -1.34 -19.61
C TYR A 163 -19.46 -0.15 -20.13
N ILE A 164 -19.50 0.99 -19.44
CA ILE A 164 -18.65 2.15 -19.74
C ILE A 164 -17.20 1.93 -19.30
N MET A 165 -16.97 1.17 -18.22
CA MET A 165 -15.62 0.83 -17.72
C MET A 165 -15.00 -0.45 -18.31
N GLU A 166 -15.79 -1.39 -18.81
CA GLU A 166 -15.31 -2.68 -19.34
C GLU A 166 -15.03 -2.71 -20.86
N ILE A 167 -15.12 -1.57 -21.57
CA ILE A 167 -14.81 -1.45 -23.02
C ILE A 167 -13.80 -0.35 -23.27
#